data_AF-A0A7S2CAN1-F1
#
_entry.id   AF-A0A7S2CAN1-F1
#
_cell.length_a   1.000
_cell.length_b   1.000
_cell.length_c   1.000
_cell.angle_alpha   90.00
_cell.angle_beta   90.00
_cell.angle_gamma   90.00
#
_symmetry.space_group_name_H-M   'P 1'
#
loop_
_entity.id
_entity.type
_entity.pdbx_description
1 polymer ?
#
loop_
_entity_poly.entity_id
_entity_poly.type
_entity_poly.pdbx_seq_one_letter_code
_entity_poly.pdbx_strand_id
1 'polypeptide(L)'
;GTGLSQPSVRDDYRHMGHYADISIEQMSADFEHVRTSLGIDKWLVFGGSWGSTLGLDYALSYPEVCTGLILRGIFLNTVAEMEAIYTRKAFDGNARRLAA
;
A
#
# COMPACT_ATOMS: atom_id res chain seq x y z
N GLY A 1 8.65 -3.99 4.63
CA GLY A 1 7.29 -4.21 5.17
C GLY A 1 6.82 -5.65 5.07
N THR A 2 6.90 -6.28 3.89
CA THR A 2 6.40 -7.65 3.66
C THR A 2 7.41 -8.49 2.87
N GLY A 3 7.19 -9.80 2.84
CA GLY A 3 8.04 -10.72 2.07
C GLY A 3 9.48 -10.74 2.58
N LEU A 4 10.43 -10.52 1.68
CA LEU A 4 11.86 -10.42 2.00
C LEU A 4 12.34 -8.98 2.24
N SER A 5 11.48 -7.96 2.03
CA SER A 5 11.84 -6.55 2.20
C SER A 5 11.93 -6.18 3.67
N GLN A 6 13.11 -5.77 4.10
CA GLN A 6 13.40 -5.47 5.50
C GLN A 6 13.09 -4.01 5.87
N PRO A 7 12.49 -3.74 7.05
CA PRO A 7 11.99 -4.72 8.03
C PRO A 7 10.73 -5.45 7.52
N SER A 8 10.62 -6.76 7.77
CA SER A 8 9.47 -7.57 7.30
C SER A 8 8.60 -8.05 8.45
N VAL A 9 7.29 -7.79 8.40
CA VAL A 9 6.31 -8.30 9.39
C VAL A 9 6.27 -9.82 9.45
N ARG A 10 6.77 -10.51 8.42
CA ARG A 10 6.90 -11.98 8.40
C ARG A 10 7.83 -12.47 9.51
N ASP A 11 8.87 -11.70 9.81
CA ASP A 11 9.95 -12.14 10.69
C ASP A 11 9.53 -12.12 12.17
N ASP A 12 8.52 -11.31 12.53
CA ASP A 12 7.91 -11.31 13.87
C ASP A 12 6.39 -11.02 13.82
N TYR A 13 5.63 -11.86 13.09
CA TYR A 13 4.19 -11.67 12.88
C TYR A 13 3.33 -11.74 14.15
N ARG A 14 3.90 -12.20 15.28
CA ARG A 14 3.21 -12.24 16.58
C ARG A 14 3.31 -10.92 17.33
N HIS A 15 4.28 -10.07 17.01
CA HIS A 15 4.47 -8.76 17.62
C HIS A 15 4.43 -7.67 16.54
N MET A 16 3.33 -7.64 15.77
CA MET A 16 3.15 -6.69 14.67
C MET A 16 3.30 -5.21 15.10
N GLY A 17 3.13 -4.90 16.39
CA GLY A 17 3.36 -3.57 16.95
C GLY A 17 4.78 -3.04 16.74
N HIS A 18 5.79 -3.91 16.58
CA HIS A 18 7.17 -3.50 16.26
C HIS A 18 7.30 -2.83 14.88
N TYR A 19 6.30 -3.00 14.02
CA TYR A 19 6.28 -2.46 12.65
C TYR A 19 5.26 -1.32 12.51
N ALA A 20 4.74 -0.79 13.62
CA ALA A 20 3.77 0.31 13.62
C ALA A 20 4.31 1.59 12.96
N ASP A 21 5.63 1.75 12.94
CA ASP A 21 6.31 2.91 12.39
C ASP A 21 6.51 2.83 10.87
N ILE A 22 6.15 1.71 10.22
CA ILE A 22 6.21 1.61 8.76
C ILE A 22 5.07 2.45 8.16
N SER A 23 5.43 3.59 7.58
CA SER A 23 4.49 4.55 7.01
C SER A 23 4.41 4.48 5.49
N ILE A 24 3.37 5.07 4.89
CA ILE A 24 3.22 5.10 3.42
C ILE A 24 4.30 5.97 2.77
N GLU A 25 4.70 7.04 3.44
CA GLU A 25 5.74 7.96 3.00
C GLU A 25 7.10 7.26 2.94
N GLN A 26 7.41 6.41 3.93
CA GLN A 26 8.61 5.58 3.91
C GLN A 26 8.59 4.58 2.74
N MET A 27 7.44 3.96 2.47
CA MET A 27 7.30 3.05 1.34
C MET A 27 7.43 3.77 -0.01
N SER A 28 6.95 4.99 -0.13
CA SER A 28 7.15 5.83 -1.32
C SER A 28 8.63 6.22 -1.48
N ALA A 29 9.33 6.53 -0.39
CA ALA A 29 10.76 6.75 -0.41
C ALA A 29 11.55 5.49 -0.82
N ASP A 30 11.12 4.30 -0.40
CA ASP A 30 11.70 3.03 -0.85
C ASP A 30 11.52 2.83 -2.37
N PHE A 31 10.34 3.17 -2.92
CA PHE A 31 10.10 3.15 -4.37
C PHE A 31 11.07 4.09 -5.11
N GLU A 32 11.26 5.29 -4.58
CA GLU A 32 12.19 6.26 -5.17
C GLU A 32 13.65 5.79 -5.09
N HIS A 33 14.01 5.15 -3.97
CA HIS A 33 15.33 4.56 -3.81
C HIS A 33 15.57 3.44 -4.84
N VAL A 34 14.57 2.61 -5.13
CA VAL A 34 14.66 1.59 -6.17
C VAL A 34 14.83 2.22 -7.55
N ARG A 35 14.03 3.24 -7.89
CA ARG A 35 14.10 3.94 -9.19
C ARG A 35 15.49 4.51 -9.44
N THR A 36 16.01 5.25 -8.45
CA THR A 36 17.31 5.92 -8.51
C THR A 36 18.46 4.92 -8.55
N SER A 37 18.41 3.86 -7.74
CA SER A 37 19.43 2.80 -7.71
C SER A 37 19.52 2.03 -9.03
N LEU A 38 18.42 1.92 -9.76
CA LEU A 38 18.37 1.30 -11.09
C LEU A 38 18.70 2.27 -12.23
N GLY A 39 18.91 3.56 -11.95
CA GLY A 39 19.21 4.58 -12.96
C GLY A 39 18.03 4.86 -13.91
N ILE A 40 16.79 4.65 -13.46
CA ILE A 40 15.59 4.85 -14.27
C ILE A 40 15.19 6.33 -14.21
N ASP A 41 15.30 7.08 -15.30
CA ASP A 41 14.99 8.52 -15.32
C ASP A 41 13.52 8.84 -14.97
N LYS A 42 12.58 8.21 -15.68
CA LYS A 42 11.15 8.28 -15.41
C LYS A 42 10.48 6.94 -15.61
N TRP A 43 9.36 6.70 -14.93
CA TRP A 43 8.63 5.44 -15.05
C TRP A 43 7.11 5.58 -14.96
N LEU A 44 6.43 4.56 -15.47
CA LEU A 44 4.98 4.37 -15.36
C LEU A 44 4.69 3.64 -14.06
N VAL A 45 3.87 4.22 -13.19
CA VAL A 45 3.52 3.62 -11.89
C VAL A 45 2.25 2.77 -12.06
N PHE A 46 2.35 1.50 -11.70
CA PHE A 46 1.23 0.56 -11.70
C PHE A 46 0.93 0.09 -10.27
N GLY A 47 -0.33 0.20 -9.85
CA GLY A 47 -0.74 -0.18 -8.50
C GLY A 47 -2.16 -0.73 -8.47
N GLY A 48 -2.41 -1.78 -7.68
CA GLY A 48 -3.77 -2.28 -7.48
C GLY A 48 -4.07 -2.67 -6.05
N SER A 49 -5.34 -2.60 -5.66
CA SER A 49 -5.77 -2.78 -4.27
C SER A 49 -4.96 -1.87 -3.34
N TRP A 50 -4.35 -2.38 -2.27
CA TRP A 50 -3.46 -1.59 -1.42
C TRP A 50 -2.34 -0.87 -2.20
N GLY A 51 -1.82 -1.49 -3.26
CA GLY A 51 -0.82 -0.87 -4.13
C GLY A 51 -1.34 0.36 -4.89
N SER A 52 -2.65 0.58 -5.01
CA SER A 52 -3.17 1.83 -5.58
C SER A 52 -3.03 3.00 -4.62
N THR A 53 -3.15 2.77 -3.31
CA THR A 53 -2.89 3.80 -2.29
C THR A 53 -1.42 4.24 -2.39
N LEU A 54 -0.50 3.28 -2.38
CA LEU A 54 0.93 3.55 -2.48
C LEU A 54 1.31 4.18 -3.82
N GLY A 55 0.76 3.70 -4.93
CA GLY A 55 1.01 4.28 -6.24
C GLY A 55 0.55 5.73 -6.36
N LEU A 56 -0.57 6.08 -5.70
CA LEU A 56 -1.04 7.46 -5.64
C LEU A 56 -0.15 8.33 -4.75
N ASP A 57 0.24 7.84 -3.58
CA ASP A 57 1.13 8.55 -2.66
C ASP A 57 2.50 8.86 -3.28
N TYR A 58 3.10 7.86 -3.93
CA TYR A 58 4.36 8.00 -4.65
C TYR A 58 4.26 9.06 -5.76
N ALA A 59 3.18 9.04 -6.55
CA ALA A 59 2.99 9.99 -7.64
C ALA A 59 2.71 11.42 -7.16
N LEU A 60 2.12 11.59 -5.98
CA LEU A 60 1.94 12.90 -5.35
C LEU A 60 3.26 13.45 -4.79
N SER A 61 4.12 12.56 -4.29
CA SER A 61 5.41 12.91 -3.71
C SER A 61 6.50 13.15 -4.76
N TYR A 62 6.46 12.43 -5.90
CA TYR A 62 7.46 12.48 -6.97
C TYR A 62 6.81 12.62 -8.37
N PRO A 63 6.01 13.67 -8.62
CA PRO A 63 5.26 13.81 -9.87
C PRO A 63 6.16 13.95 -11.11
N GLU A 64 7.33 14.57 -10.98
CA GLU A 64 8.25 14.86 -12.08
C GLU A 64 8.91 13.62 -12.71
N VAL A 65 9.01 12.52 -11.95
CA VAL A 65 9.59 11.24 -12.40
C VAL A 65 8.53 10.23 -12.85
N CYS A 66 7.24 10.57 -12.71
CA CYS A 66 6.14 9.73 -13.15
C CYS A 66 5.73 10.07 -14.59
N THR A 67 5.75 9.09 -15.50
CA THR A 67 5.23 9.24 -16.87
C THR A 67 3.71 9.04 -16.94
N GLY A 68 3.13 8.39 -15.94
CA GLY A 68 1.70 8.13 -15.82
C GLY A 68 1.38 7.19 -14.66
N LEU A 69 0.08 6.97 -14.43
CA LEU A 69 -0.45 6.05 -13.42
C LEU A 69 -1.46 5.08 -14.02
N ILE A 70 -1.35 3.80 -13.66
CA ILE A 70 -2.37 2.78 -13.91
C ILE A 70 -2.80 2.18 -12.58
N LEU A 71 -4.03 2.50 -12.17
CA LEU A 71 -4.61 2.04 -10.90
C LEU A 71 -5.76 1.05 -11.15
N ARG A 72 -5.74 -0.10 -10.45
CA ARG A 72 -6.78 -1.15 -10.56
C ARG A 72 -7.38 -1.51 -9.20
N GLY A 73 -8.70 -1.59 -9.11
CA GLY A 73 -9.37 -2.00 -7.88
C GLY A 73 -8.99 -1.06 -6.74
N ILE A 74 -9.29 0.23 -6.96
CA ILE A 74 -8.76 1.33 -6.17
C ILE A 74 -9.20 1.20 -4.70
N PHE A 75 -8.23 1.38 -3.82
CA PHE A 75 -8.37 1.53 -2.40
C PHE A 75 -7.55 2.76 -1.98
N LEU A 76 -8.14 3.69 -1.23
CA LEU A 76 -7.50 4.94 -0.81
C LEU A 76 -7.11 4.95 0.67
N ASN A 77 -7.32 3.83 1.38
CA ASN A 77 -7.04 3.71 2.80
C ASN A 77 -7.76 4.76 3.67
N THR A 78 -8.94 5.21 3.21
CA THR A 78 -9.77 6.11 4.02
C THR A 78 -10.37 5.37 5.21
N VAL A 79 -10.70 6.10 6.28
CA VAL A 79 -11.39 5.50 7.44
C VAL A 79 -12.68 4.79 7.01
N ALA A 80 -13.45 5.39 6.09
CA ALA A 80 -14.69 4.81 5.59
C ALA A 80 -14.46 3.50 4.82
N GLU A 81 -13.46 3.43 3.94
CA GLU A 81 -13.12 2.18 3.23
C GLU A 81 -12.58 1.11 4.18
N MET A 82 -11.76 1.50 5.15
CA MET A 82 -11.26 0.60 6.20
C MET A 82 -12.43 0.01 7.00
N GLU A 83 -13.38 0.85 7.41
CA GLU A 83 -14.59 0.39 8.09
C GLU A 83 -15.43 -0.55 7.22
N ALA A 84 -15.59 -0.24 5.93
CA ALA A 84 -16.40 -1.00 5.00
C ALA A 84 -15.80 -2.34 4.56
N ILE A 85 -14.47 -2.52 4.66
CA ILE A 85 -13.74 -3.67 4.11
C ILE A 85 -13.10 -4.53 5.22
N TYR A 86 -12.42 -3.91 6.19
CA TYR A 86 -11.50 -4.61 7.10
C TYR A 86 -11.97 -4.68 8.55
N THR A 87 -13.04 -3.99 8.92
CA THR A 87 -13.56 -4.05 10.29
C THR A 87 -14.68 -5.06 10.44
N ARG A 88 -14.97 -5.47 11.68
CA ARG A 88 -16.12 -6.31 12.00
C ARG A 88 -17.45 -5.70 11.51
N LYS A 89 -17.56 -4.36 11.51
CA LYS A 89 -18.74 -3.65 10.99
C LYS A 89 -19.06 -4.02 9.53
N ALA A 90 -18.04 -4.35 8.73
CA ALA A 90 -18.22 -4.78 7.35
C ALA A 90 -19.05 -6.08 7.18
N PHE A 91 -19.20 -6.82 8.28
CA PHE A 91 -19.90 -8.11 8.34
C PHE A 91 -21.22 -8.04 9.14
N ASP A 92 -21.49 -6.91 9.81
CA ASP A 92 -22.71 -6.74 10.60
C ASP A 92 -23.94 -6.80 9.67
N GLY A 93 -24.88 -7.71 9.97
CA GLY A 93 -26.13 -7.88 9.22
C GLY A 93 -25.97 -8.50 7.82
N ASN A 94 -24.76 -8.93 7.42
CA ASN A 94 -24.52 -9.49 6.08
C ASN A 94 -24.21 -10.99 6.12
N ALA A 95 -25.26 -11.81 6.25
CA ALA A 95 -25.17 -13.27 6.32
C ALA A 95 -24.43 -13.91 5.12
N ARG A 96 -24.41 -13.26 3.95
CA ARG A 96 -23.67 -13.74 2.77
C ARG A 96 -22.15 -13.59 2.92
N ARG A 97 -21.66 -12.61 3.68
CA ARG A 97 -20.22 -12.39 3.92
C ARG A 97 -19.65 -13.23 5.06
N LEU A 98 -20.50 -13.81 5.90
CA LEU A 98 -20.12 -14.70 7.01
C LEU A 98 -20.07 -16.18 6.62
N ALA A 99 -20.56 -16.53 5.43
CA ALA A 99 -20.77 -17.90 4.98
C ALA A 99 -19.69 -18.42 3.99
N ALA A 100 -18.57 -17.72 3.85
CA ALA A 100 -17.40 -18.13 3.06
C ALA A 100 -16.22 -18.38 4.00
#